data_AF-A0A817LM35-F1
#
_entry.id   AF-A0A817LM35-F1
#
_cell.length_a   1.000
_cell.length_b   1.000
_cell.length_c   1.000
_cell.angle_alpha   90.00
_cell.angle_beta   90.00
_cell.angle_gamma   90.00
#
_symmetry.space_group_name_H-M   'P 1'
#
loop_
_entity.id
_entity.type
_entity.pdbx_description
1 polymer ?
#
loop_
_entity_poly.entity_id
_entity_poly.type
_entity_poly.pdbx_seq_one_letter_code
_entity_poly.pdbx_strand_id
1 'polypeptide(L)'
;MLDTQYRVHPSLIDFPSKVLYDGSLKTGIKPEQRPIPQEIKFINKQIPLILQKVELIFQTIQTLLPRRQPNLSPIDIGVVTLYTRQVKELVEKLSSIKVPKRVEIRTVDGFQGREKI
;
A
#
# COMPACT_ATOMS: atom_id res chain seq x y z
N MET A 1 -13.58 23.26 4.05
CA MET A 1 -12.48 22.27 3.98
C MET A 1 -13.12 20.88 4.01
N LEU A 2 -12.68 19.94 3.18
CA LEU A 2 -13.14 18.55 3.27
C LEU A 2 -12.45 17.89 4.47
N ASP A 3 -13.22 17.45 5.46
CA ASP A 3 -12.72 16.91 6.74
C ASP A 3 -12.89 15.39 6.87
N THR A 4 -13.38 14.71 5.83
CA THR A 4 -13.73 13.28 5.88
C THR A 4 -13.05 12.50 4.77
N GLN A 5 -12.31 11.43 5.12
CA GLN A 5 -11.66 10.52 4.19
C GLN A 5 -12.48 9.23 3.97
N TYR A 6 -12.44 8.70 2.74
CA TYR A 6 -13.14 7.47 2.32
C TYR A 6 -12.22 6.43 1.66
N ARG A 7 -10.91 6.68 1.64
CA ARG A 7 -9.95 5.93 0.83
C ARG A 7 -9.39 4.71 1.55
N VAL A 8 -8.98 4.88 2.79
CA VAL A 8 -8.14 3.89 3.48
C VAL A 8 -8.79 3.42 4.78
N HIS A 9 -8.42 2.21 5.22
CA HIS A 9 -8.89 1.60 6.46
C HIS A 9 -8.75 2.56 7.65
N PRO A 10 -9.77 2.71 8.52
CA PRO A 10 -9.77 3.71 9.60
C PRO A 10 -8.53 3.69 10.49
N SER A 11 -7.98 2.52 10.80
CA SER A 11 -6.81 2.39 11.67
C SER A 11 -5.50 2.95 11.08
N LEU A 12 -5.44 3.17 9.76
CA LEU A 12 -4.29 3.80 9.10
C LEU A 12 -4.37 5.35 9.11
N ILE A 13 -5.53 5.93 9.45
CA ILE A 13 -5.75 7.38 9.43
C ILE A 13 -5.44 8.06 10.76
N ASP A 14 -5.48 7.31 11.86
CA ASP A 14 -5.26 7.87 13.20
C ASP A 14 -3.95 8.67 13.28
N PHE A 15 -2.85 8.12 12.75
CA PHE A 15 -1.55 8.81 12.75
C PHE A 15 -1.51 10.02 11.81
N PRO A 16 -1.81 9.92 10.49
CA PRO A 16 -1.83 11.09 9.60
C PRO A 16 -2.78 12.20 10.06
N SER A 17 -3.96 11.84 10.59
CA SER A 17 -4.93 12.81 11.11
C SER A 17 -4.32 13.64 12.24
N LYS A 18 -3.70 12.99 13.24
CA LYS A 18 -3.07 13.66 14.38
C LYS A 18 -1.87 14.54 13.98
N VAL A 19 -1.03 14.08 13.05
CA VAL A 19 0.24 14.74 12.73
C VAL A 19 0.09 15.86 11.70
N LEU A 20 -0.83 15.72 10.75
CA LEU A 20 -0.94 16.62 9.59
C LEU A 20 -2.22 17.46 9.58
N TYR A 21 -3.22 17.08 10.39
CA TYR A 21 -4.55 17.69 10.39
C TYR A 21 -5.09 17.97 11.80
N ASP A 22 -4.22 18.05 12.83
CA ASP A 22 -4.62 18.32 14.22
C ASP A 22 -5.74 17.41 14.76
N GLY A 23 -5.83 16.18 14.24
CA GLY A 23 -6.88 15.22 14.60
C GLY A 23 -8.25 15.51 13.98
N SER A 24 -8.37 16.51 13.11
CA SER A 24 -9.66 16.93 12.53
C SER A 24 -10.14 16.03 11.38
N LEU A 25 -9.27 15.18 10.81
CA LEU A 25 -9.61 14.31 9.69
C LEU A 25 -10.41 13.10 10.19
N LYS A 26 -11.69 13.04 9.80
CA LYS A 26 -12.66 11.99 10.08
C LYS A 26 -12.60 10.87 9.04
N THR A 27 -13.13 9.71 9.40
CA THR A 27 -13.26 8.58 8.48
C THR A 27 -14.73 8.30 8.19
N GLY A 28 -15.09 8.31 6.91
CA GLY A 28 -16.46 8.08 6.43
C GLY A 28 -16.75 6.64 5.99
N ILE A 29 -15.80 5.71 6.19
CA ILE A 29 -15.94 4.28 5.86
C ILE A 29 -15.77 3.42 7.11
N LYS A 30 -16.46 2.29 7.17
CA LYS A 30 -16.28 1.32 8.25
C LYS A 30 -15.13 0.35 7.97
N PRO A 31 -14.49 -0.25 9.00
CA PRO A 31 -13.45 -1.26 8.82
C PRO A 31 -13.83 -2.39 7.85
N GLU A 32 -15.10 -2.81 7.85
CA GLU A 32 -15.61 -3.90 7.01
C GLU A 32 -15.59 -3.56 5.50
N GLN A 33 -15.57 -2.26 5.16
CA GLN A 33 -15.44 -1.80 3.77
C GLN A 33 -14.00 -1.83 3.26
N ARG A 34 -13.02 -2.03 4.15
CA ARG A 34 -11.58 -2.17 3.85
C ARG A 34 -11.00 -3.37 4.62
N PRO A 35 -11.47 -4.60 4.33
CA PRO A 35 -11.10 -5.76 5.13
C PRO A 35 -9.59 -6.01 5.11
N ILE A 36 -9.05 -6.41 6.25
CA ILE A 36 -7.62 -6.75 6.39
C ILE A 36 -7.38 -8.13 5.78
N PRO A 37 -6.45 -8.29 4.82
CA PRO A 37 -6.15 -9.58 4.23
C PRO A 37 -5.59 -10.55 5.27
N GLN A 38 -6.17 -11.75 5.41
CA GLN A 38 -5.81 -12.70 6.47
C GLN A 38 -4.51 -13.46 6.18
N GLU A 39 -4.14 -13.55 4.90
CA GLU A 39 -2.98 -14.28 4.40
C GLU A 39 -1.68 -13.51 4.63
N ILE A 40 -1.78 -12.22 4.98
CA ILE A 40 -0.66 -11.37 5.35
C ILE A 40 -0.47 -11.43 6.87
N LYS A 41 0.75 -11.75 7.30
CA LYS A 41 1.12 -11.75 8.72
C LYS A 41 1.43 -10.32 9.19
N PHE A 42 0.39 -9.57 9.53
CA PHE A 42 0.53 -8.26 10.15
C PHE A 42 1.07 -8.38 11.59
N ILE A 43 1.89 -7.41 12.00
CA ILE A 43 2.39 -7.31 13.39
C ILE A 43 1.21 -7.10 14.34
N ASN A 44 0.26 -6.25 13.94
CA ASN A 44 -1.01 -6.03 14.64
C ASN A 44 -2.16 -6.42 13.71
N LYS A 45 -2.98 -7.40 14.12
CA LYS A 45 -4.11 -7.91 13.33
C LYS A 45 -5.23 -6.90 13.08
N GLN A 46 -5.24 -5.76 13.78
CA GLN A 46 -6.23 -4.69 13.62
C GLN A 46 -5.71 -3.53 12.73
N ILE A 47 -4.43 -3.55 12.36
CA ILE A 47 -3.79 -2.50 11.57
C ILE A 47 -3.15 -3.14 10.35
N PRO A 48 -3.65 -2.88 9.12
CA PRO A 48 -3.07 -3.42 7.89
C PRO A 48 -1.76 -2.68 7.52
N LEU A 49 -0.77 -2.75 8.41
CA LEU A 49 0.55 -2.13 8.26
C LEU A 49 1.65 -3.14 8.64
N ILE A 50 2.68 -3.22 7.78
CA ILE A 50 3.91 -3.94 8.06
C ILE A 50 5.08 -2.99 7.87
N LEU A 51 6.00 -3.00 8.82
CA LEU A 51 7.31 -2.38 8.66
C LEU A 51 8.31 -3.47 8.29
N GLN A 52 8.95 -3.32 7.14
CA GLN A 52 9.87 -4.31 6.60
C GLN A 52 11.07 -3.66 5.95
N LYS A 53 12.15 -4.42 5.85
CA LYS A 53 13.35 -3.96 5.15
C LYS A 53 13.12 -3.94 3.64
N VAL A 54 13.85 -3.07 2.95
CA VAL A 54 13.73 -2.85 1.49
C VAL A 54 14.04 -4.13 0.71
N GLU A 55 14.94 -4.97 1.21
CA GLU A 55 15.34 -6.23 0.56
C GLU A 55 14.19 -7.24 0.49
N LEU A 56 13.16 -7.09 1.34
CA LEU A 56 12.01 -7.99 1.42
C LEU A 56 10.87 -7.58 0.48
N ILE A 57 10.95 -6.44 -0.23
CA ILE A 57 9.88 -5.93 -1.10
C ILE A 57 9.41 -7.00 -2.10
N PHE A 58 10.36 -7.74 -2.70
CA PHE A 58 10.03 -8.77 -3.69
C PHE A 58 9.19 -9.90 -3.11
N GLN A 59 9.58 -10.39 -1.93
CA GLN A 59 8.87 -11.44 -1.24
C GLN A 59 7.47 -10.95 -0.86
N THR A 60 7.35 -9.71 -0.37
CA THR A 60 6.08 -9.10 -0.03
C THR A 60 5.15 -8.99 -1.24
N ILE A 61 5.63 -8.47 -2.38
CA ILE A 61 4.82 -8.40 -3.61
C ILE A 61 4.35 -9.81 -4.01
N GLN A 62 5.22 -10.82 -3.97
CA GLN A 62 4.83 -12.19 -4.27
C GLN A 62 3.76 -12.75 -3.33
N THR A 63 3.75 -12.35 -2.05
CA THR A 63 2.67 -12.73 -1.12
C THR A 63 1.32 -12.09 -1.44
N LEU A 64 1.33 -10.94 -2.13
CA LEU A 64 0.15 -10.19 -2.52
C LEU A 64 -0.41 -10.57 -3.89
N LEU A 65 0.32 -11.36 -4.68
CA LEU A 65 -0.12 -11.75 -6.02
C LEU A 65 -1.35 -12.68 -5.97
N PRO A 66 -2.20 -12.68 -7.02
CA PRO A 66 -3.46 -13.42 -7.05
C PRO A 66 -3.39 -14.90 -6.68
N ARG A 67 -2.25 -15.55 -6.92
CA ARG A 67 -2.00 -16.95 -6.52
C ARG A 67 -2.17 -17.19 -5.01
N ARG A 68 -1.98 -16.15 -4.19
CA ARG A 68 -2.16 -16.18 -2.75
C ARG A 68 -3.33 -15.31 -2.27
N GLN A 69 -3.79 -14.40 -3.12
CA GLN A 69 -4.82 -13.41 -2.80
C GLN A 69 -5.81 -13.30 -3.96
N PRO A 70 -6.81 -14.19 -4.08
CA PRO A 70 -7.66 -14.29 -5.28
C PRO A 70 -8.41 -13.00 -5.63
N ASN A 71 -8.59 -12.10 -4.65
CA ASN A 71 -9.28 -10.83 -4.82
C ASN A 71 -8.35 -9.64 -5.17
N LEU A 72 -7.03 -9.86 -5.26
CA LEU A 72 -6.06 -8.82 -5.61
C LEU A 72 -5.52 -9.06 -7.02
N SER A 73 -5.62 -8.05 -7.87
CA SER A 73 -4.96 -8.01 -9.17
C SER A 73 -3.62 -7.28 -9.06
N PRO A 74 -2.61 -7.61 -9.87
CA PRO A 74 -1.33 -6.89 -9.82
C PRO A 74 -1.45 -5.39 -10.10
N ILE A 75 -2.53 -4.92 -10.76
CA ILE A 75 -2.81 -3.50 -10.97
C ILE A 75 -3.19 -2.77 -9.68
N ASP A 76 -3.68 -3.50 -8.69
CA ASP A 76 -4.08 -3.00 -7.38
C ASP A 76 -2.85 -2.78 -6.48
N ILE A 77 -1.69 -3.29 -6.87
CA ILE A 77 -0.44 -3.18 -6.09
C ILE A 77 0.38 -1.98 -6.58
N GLY A 78 0.76 -1.11 -5.64
CA GLY A 78 1.70 -0.01 -5.85
C GLY A 78 2.92 -0.08 -4.93
N VAL A 79 4.09 0.24 -5.47
CA VAL A 79 5.33 0.45 -4.69
C VAL A 79 5.73 1.91 -4.82
N VAL A 80 5.76 2.61 -3.68
CA VAL A 80 6.12 4.02 -3.61
C VAL A 80 7.49 4.16 -2.97
N THR A 81 8.35 4.99 -3.55
CA THR A 81 9.69 5.30 -3.04
C THR A 81 9.99 6.80 -3.12
N LEU A 82 10.94 7.32 -2.35
CA LEU A 82 11.38 8.72 -2.45
C LEU A 82 12.32 8.98 -3.64
N TYR A 83 12.97 7.96 -4.21
CA TYR A 83 14.08 8.15 -5.13
C TYR A 83 13.84 7.53 -6.50
N THR A 84 14.03 8.32 -7.57
CA THR A 84 13.93 7.85 -8.97
C THR A 84 14.88 6.69 -9.28
N ARG A 85 16.07 6.66 -8.66
CA ARG A 85 17.01 5.55 -8.81
C ARG A 85 16.43 4.24 -8.27
N GLN A 86 15.75 4.28 -7.13
CA GLN A 86 15.10 3.09 -6.56
C GLN A 86 13.96 2.60 -7.46
N VAL A 87 13.21 3.50 -8.10
CA VAL A 87 12.20 3.10 -9.11
C VAL A 87 12.85 2.28 -10.22
N LYS A 88 13.94 2.78 -10.81
CA LYS A 88 14.65 2.07 -11.89
C LYS A 88 15.14 0.69 -11.43
N GLU A 89 15.83 0.63 -10.30
CA GLU A 89 16.36 -0.62 -9.74
C GLU A 89 15.26 -1.64 -9.43
N LEU A 90 14.12 -1.19 -8.89
CA LEU A 90 12.98 -2.07 -8.61
C LEU A 90 12.33 -2.59 -9.89
N VAL A 91 12.12 -1.74 -10.90
CA VAL A 91 11.53 -2.13 -12.19
C VAL A 91 12.40 -3.17 -12.91
N GLU A 92 13.72 -2.96 -12.94
CA GLU A 92 14.67 -3.89 -13.55
C GLU A 92 14.66 -5.24 -12.82
N LYS A 93 14.78 -5.23 -11.49
CA LYS A 93 14.75 -6.45 -10.68
C LYS A 93 13.41 -7.20 -10.84
N LEU A 94 12.27 -6.51 -10.77
CA LEU A 94 10.94 -7.14 -10.95
C LEU A 94 10.77 -7.78 -12.33
N SER A 95 11.30 -7.13 -13.37
CA SER A 95 11.25 -7.65 -14.73
C SER A 95 12.04 -8.96 -14.88
N SER A 96 13.16 -9.11 -14.17
CA SER A 96 14.00 -10.32 -14.21
C SER A 96 13.37 -11.54 -13.49
N ILE A 97 12.53 -11.32 -12.48
CA ILE A 97 11.99 -12.39 -11.60
C ILE A 97 10.51 -12.75 -11.88
N LYS A 98 9.99 -12.42 -13.06
CA LYS A 98 8.62 -12.73 -13.52
C LYS A 98 7.50 -12.18 -12.60
N VAL A 99 7.74 -11.09 -11.88
CA VAL A 99 6.63 -10.35 -11.24
C VAL A 99 5.82 -9.65 -12.34
N PRO A 100 4.47 -9.58 -12.24
CA PRO A 100 3.67 -9.00 -13.31
C PRO A 100 4.05 -7.55 -13.61
N LYS A 101 4.21 -7.22 -14.90
CA LYS A 101 4.49 -5.86 -15.40
C LYS A 101 3.42 -4.82 -15.04
N ARG A 102 2.34 -5.22 -14.37
CA ARG A 102 1.19 -4.38 -14.00
C ARG A 102 1.30 -3.80 -12.57
N VAL A 103 2.27 -4.24 -11.77
CA VAL A 103 2.58 -3.58 -10.49
C VAL A 103 3.14 -2.20 -10.77
N GLU A 104 2.54 -1.17 -10.17
CA GLU A 104 2.95 0.22 -10.40
C GLU A 104 4.09 0.60 -9.46
N ILE A 105 5.22 1.06 -9.99
CA ILE A 105 6.35 1.56 -9.19
C ILE A 105 6.67 2.98 -9.60
N ARG A 106 6.57 3.93 -8.66
CA ARG A 106 6.89 5.34 -8.89
C ARG A 106 7.42 5.99 -7.62
N THR A 107 7.89 7.23 -7.78
CA THR A 107 8.23 8.08 -6.65
C THR A 107 6.97 8.55 -5.91
N VAL A 108 7.13 9.08 -4.68
CA VAL A 108 6.04 9.73 -3.92
C VAL A 108 5.33 10.79 -4.77
N ASP A 109 6.08 11.70 -5.41
CA ASP A 109 5.50 12.72 -6.29
C ASP A 109 4.79 12.11 -7.50
N GLY A 110 5.34 11.02 -8.04
CA GLY A 110 4.71 10.26 -9.11
C GLY A 110 3.40 9.57 -8.70
N PHE A 111 3.18 9.35 -7.41
CA PHE A 111 1.96 8.76 -6.86
C PHE A 111 0.96 9.81 -6.37
N GLN A 112 1.29 11.10 -6.39
CA GLN A 112 0.39 12.14 -5.92
C GLN A 112 -0.96 12.10 -6.68
N GLY A 113 -2.06 12.07 -5.92
CA GLY A 113 -3.42 12.00 -6.47
C GLY A 113 -3.84 10.61 -6.96
N ARG A 114 -2.99 9.58 -6.84
CA ARG A 114 -3.30 8.18 -7.17
C ARG A 114 -3.60 7.37 -5.91
N GLU A 115 -4.28 6.24 -6.08
CA GLU A 115 -4.59 5.28 -5.03
C GLU A 115 -4.46 3.84 -5.51
N LYS A 116 -4.33 2.92 -4.56
CA LYS A 116 -4.18 1.46 -4.72
C LYS A 116 -4.98 0.77 -3.62
N ILE A 117 -5.39 -0.48 -3.86
CA ILE A 117 -6.27 -1.25 -2.97
C ILE A 117 -5.47 -2.10 -2.00
#